data_AF-A0A8S9WIV1-F1
#
_entry.id   AF-A0A8S9WIV1-F1
#
_cell.length_a   1.000
_cell.length_b   1.000
_cell.length_c   1.000
_cell.angle_alpha   90.00
_cell.angle_beta   90.00
_cell.angle_gamma   90.00
#
_symmetry.space_group_name_H-M   'P 1'
#
loop_
_entity.id
_entity.type
_entity.pdbx_description
1 polymer ?
#
loop_
_entity_poly.entity_id
_entity_poly.type
_entity_poly.pdbx_seq_one_letter_code
_entity_poly.pdbx_strand_id
1 'polypeptide(L)'
;MGAYSLEGMLNKIYSNGLMVAGDSASQASMLVGEGIRYALEFGKMAAETAFDAIKSNDLSEDYLKTYQERCDEYLGETFEVAADLLDVPTDEYWEALIDSFILMKESGNLELVLKYLKTDMTREEAKKLFPSFEGRYL
;
A
#
# COMPACT_ATOMS: atom_id res chain seq x y z
N MET A 1 -17.67 16.00 -2.96
CA MET A 1 -17.02 15.18 -1.92
C MET A 1 -16.56 13.91 -2.59
N GLY A 2 -15.27 13.58 -2.54
CA GLY A 2 -14.73 12.33 -3.10
C GLY A 2 -14.96 11.17 -2.13
N ALA A 3 -15.03 9.95 -2.65
CA ALA A 3 -15.03 8.72 -1.87
C ALA A 3 -13.74 7.97 -2.14
N TYR A 4 -13.17 7.34 -1.12
CA TYR A 4 -11.91 6.62 -1.18
C TYR A 4 -12.08 5.26 -0.50
N SER A 5 -11.55 4.20 -1.10
CA SER A 5 -11.64 2.85 -0.55
C SER A 5 -10.60 2.65 0.55
N LEU A 6 -11.07 2.34 1.76
CA LEU A 6 -10.22 1.92 2.88
C LEU A 6 -10.12 0.38 2.98
N GLU A 7 -10.62 -0.34 1.99
CA GLU A 7 -10.62 -1.82 1.96
C GLU A 7 -9.41 -2.42 1.24
N GLY A 8 -8.56 -1.56 0.67
CA GLY A 8 -7.36 -1.98 -0.07
C GLY A 8 -7.67 -2.30 -1.52
N MET A 9 -6.67 -2.79 -2.25
CA MET A 9 -6.80 -3.07 -3.66
C MET A 9 -7.88 -4.15 -3.92
N LEU A 10 -8.65 -3.98 -4.99
CA LEU A 10 -9.66 -4.98 -5.37
C LEU A 10 -9.03 -6.34 -5.69
N ASN A 11 -9.73 -7.43 -5.35
CA ASN A 11 -9.26 -8.81 -5.59
C ASN A 11 -9.06 -9.19 -7.07
N LYS A 12 -9.63 -8.42 -8.01
CA LYS A 12 -9.47 -8.64 -9.45
C LYS A 12 -9.54 -7.32 -10.21
N ILE A 13 -8.39 -6.84 -10.67
CA ILE A 13 -8.23 -5.56 -11.38
C ILE A 13 -8.03 -5.69 -12.90
N TYR A 14 -8.37 -6.86 -13.45
CA TYR A 14 -8.17 -7.19 -14.87
C TYR A 14 -9.28 -8.09 -15.42
N SER A 15 -9.43 -8.09 -16.74
CA SER A 15 -10.23 -9.06 -17.51
C SER A 15 -9.75 -9.07 -18.97
N ASN A 16 -10.44 -9.79 -19.87
CA ASN A 16 -10.08 -9.83 -21.30
C ASN A 16 -10.04 -8.42 -21.90
N GLY A 17 -8.85 -7.98 -22.30
CA GLY A 17 -8.61 -6.65 -22.88
C GLY A 17 -8.80 -5.47 -21.92
N LEU A 18 -8.86 -5.70 -20.61
CA LEU A 18 -9.13 -4.66 -19.61
C LEU A 18 -8.19 -4.78 -18.41
N MET A 19 -7.63 -3.65 -18.00
CA MET A 19 -6.99 -3.45 -16.69
C MET A 19 -7.49 -2.13 -16.10
N VAL A 20 -7.64 -2.07 -14.79
CA VAL A 20 -8.02 -0.86 -14.05
C VAL A 20 -6.93 -0.50 -13.05
N ALA A 21 -6.69 0.80 -12.84
CA ALA A 21 -5.62 1.30 -11.98
C ALA A 21 -6.06 2.53 -11.16
N GLY A 22 -5.30 2.86 -10.12
CA GLY A 22 -5.56 3.98 -9.21
C GLY A 22 -6.87 3.80 -8.44
N ASP A 23 -7.62 4.88 -8.25
CA ASP A 23 -8.88 4.86 -7.49
C ASP A 23 -9.89 3.83 -8.02
N SER A 24 -9.91 3.58 -9.34
CA SER A 24 -10.80 2.58 -9.95
C SER A 24 -10.50 1.14 -9.52
N ALA A 25 -9.29 0.90 -9.03
CA ALA A 25 -8.80 -0.37 -8.52
C ALA A 25 -8.64 -0.38 -6.99
N SER A 26 -9.08 0.68 -6.29
CA SER A 26 -8.85 0.89 -4.85
C SER A 26 -7.35 0.87 -4.46
N GLN A 27 -6.50 1.37 -5.36
CA GLN A 27 -5.05 1.30 -5.23
C GLN A 27 -4.47 2.59 -4.62
N ALA A 28 -4.48 2.66 -3.29
CA ALA A 28 -3.91 3.80 -2.59
C ALA A 28 -3.63 3.48 -1.12
N SER A 29 -2.81 4.29 -0.44
CA SER A 29 -2.41 4.03 0.95
C SER A 29 -3.61 4.03 1.89
N MET A 30 -3.86 2.89 2.53
CA MET A 30 -4.93 2.76 3.52
C MET A 30 -4.57 3.51 4.82
N LEU A 31 -3.27 3.64 5.11
CA LEU A 31 -2.75 4.21 6.36
C LEU A 31 -2.80 5.74 6.38
N VAL A 32 -2.35 6.40 5.30
CA VAL A 32 -2.24 7.87 5.24
C VAL A 32 -3.18 8.51 4.21
N GLY A 33 -3.92 7.71 3.45
CA GLY A 33 -4.91 8.17 2.47
C GLY A 33 -4.31 8.81 1.21
N GLU A 34 -3.03 8.58 0.90
CA GLU A 34 -2.44 9.08 -0.35
C GLU A 34 -2.69 8.13 -1.54
N GLY A 35 -3.19 8.67 -2.65
CA GLY A 35 -3.44 7.90 -3.87
C GLY A 35 -2.58 8.28 -5.08
N ILE A 36 -1.99 9.49 -5.10
CA ILE A 36 -1.29 9.99 -6.29
C ILE A 36 -0.10 9.10 -6.66
N ARG A 37 0.74 8.76 -5.68
CA ARG A 37 1.91 7.89 -5.90
C ARG A 37 1.49 6.51 -6.43
N TYR A 38 0.49 5.90 -5.82
CA TYR A 38 0.01 4.59 -6.22
C TYR A 38 -0.64 4.63 -7.61
N ALA A 39 -1.46 5.64 -7.91
CA ALA A 39 -2.04 5.81 -9.25
C ALA A 39 -0.96 5.92 -10.35
N LEU A 40 0.15 6.62 -10.06
CA LEU A 40 1.28 6.71 -10.98
C LEU A 40 2.01 5.37 -11.13
N GLU A 41 2.34 4.70 -10.02
CA GLU A 41 3.09 3.44 -10.06
C GLU A 41 2.30 2.32 -10.71
N PHE A 42 1.04 2.12 -10.30
CA PHE A 42 0.19 1.09 -10.88
C PHE A 42 -0.26 1.43 -12.31
N GLY A 43 -0.39 2.71 -12.65
CA GLY A 43 -0.63 3.15 -14.02
C GLY A 43 0.55 2.80 -14.94
N LYS A 44 1.78 2.98 -14.45
CA LYS A 44 3.00 2.55 -15.16
C LYS A 44 3.05 1.03 -15.32
N MET A 45 2.80 0.27 -14.26
CA MET A 45 2.76 -1.20 -14.33
C MET A 45 1.70 -1.70 -15.31
N ALA A 46 0.51 -1.09 -15.33
CA ALA A 46 -0.54 -1.41 -16.29
C ALA A 46 -0.09 -1.10 -17.73
N ALA A 47 0.59 0.02 -17.96
CA ALA A 47 1.12 0.38 -19.27
C ALA A 47 2.20 -0.60 -19.77
N GLU A 48 3.10 -1.03 -18.88
CA GLU A 48 4.13 -2.02 -19.17
C GLU A 48 3.51 -3.38 -19.52
N THR A 49 2.55 -3.86 -18.72
CA THR A 49 1.82 -5.11 -19.01
C THR A 49 1.05 -5.00 -20.33
N ALA A 50 0.41 -3.88 -20.61
CA ALA A 50 -0.30 -3.66 -21.87
C ALA A 50 0.65 -3.69 -23.07
N PHE A 51 1.82 -3.08 -22.95
CA PHE A 51 2.85 -3.11 -23.99
C PHE A 51 3.30 -4.54 -24.30
N ASP A 52 3.60 -5.33 -23.26
CA ASP A 52 4.02 -6.71 -23.41
C ASP A 52 2.91 -7.58 -24.03
N ALA A 53 1.66 -7.39 -23.60
CA ALA A 53 0.46 -8.08 -24.10
C ALA A 53 0.17 -7.79 -25.57
N ILE A 54 0.32 -6.53 -25.99
CA ILE A 54 0.16 -6.13 -27.40
C ILE A 54 1.28 -6.76 -28.25
N LYS A 55 2.51 -6.77 -27.74
CA LYS A 55 3.66 -7.35 -28.44
C LYS A 55 3.55 -8.88 -28.59
N SER A 56 2.97 -9.55 -27.61
CA SER A 56 2.67 -11.00 -27.67
C SER A 56 1.39 -11.33 -28.44
N ASN A 57 0.60 -10.32 -28.83
CA ASN A 57 -0.73 -10.47 -29.42
C ASN A 57 -1.68 -11.30 -28.52
N ASP A 58 -1.58 -11.10 -27.21
CA ASP A 58 -2.36 -11.81 -26.20
C ASP A 58 -2.92 -10.82 -25.16
N LEU A 59 -4.17 -10.41 -25.37
CA LEU A 59 -4.93 -9.56 -24.45
C LEU A 59 -5.90 -10.39 -23.59
N SER A 60 -5.66 -11.69 -23.47
CA SER A 60 -6.50 -12.57 -22.65
C SER A 60 -6.37 -12.23 -21.17
N GLU A 61 -7.39 -12.59 -20.40
CA GLU A 61 -7.37 -12.53 -18.95
C GLU A 61 -6.17 -13.32 -18.37
N ASP A 62 -5.81 -14.45 -18.98
CA ASP A 62 -4.67 -15.28 -18.56
C ASP A 62 -3.33 -14.55 -18.69
N TYR A 63 -3.18 -13.68 -19.69
CA TYR A 63 -2.00 -12.83 -19.83
C TYR A 63 -2.07 -11.64 -18.88
N LEU A 64 -3.20 -10.94 -18.85
CA LEU A 64 -3.36 -9.69 -18.11
C LEU A 64 -3.36 -9.86 -16.59
N LYS A 65 -3.56 -11.08 -16.07
CA LYS A 65 -3.35 -11.38 -14.63
C LYS A 65 -1.95 -11.03 -14.14
N THR A 66 -0.95 -11.01 -15.02
CA THR A 66 0.42 -10.62 -14.68
C THR A 66 0.52 -9.19 -14.16
N TYR A 67 -0.43 -8.31 -14.52
CA TYR A 67 -0.54 -6.98 -13.91
C TYR A 67 -0.94 -7.05 -12.43
N GLN A 68 -1.92 -7.88 -12.09
CA GLN A 68 -2.31 -8.12 -10.69
C GLN A 68 -1.14 -8.70 -9.89
N GLU A 69 -0.45 -9.70 -10.44
CA GLU A 69 0.72 -10.32 -9.79
C GLU A 69 1.82 -9.30 -9.47
N ARG A 70 2.13 -8.38 -10.41
CA ARG A 70 3.07 -7.26 -10.19
C ARG A 70 2.58 -6.29 -9.12
N CYS A 71 1.27 -6.02 -9.06
CA CYS A 71 0.69 -5.13 -8.04
C CYS A 71 0.79 -5.76 -6.66
N ASP A 72 0.46 -7.05 -6.54
CA ASP A 72 0.51 -7.79 -5.28
C ASP A 72 1.95 -7.87 -4.74
N GLU A 73 2.93 -8.11 -5.63
CA GLU A 73 4.36 -8.10 -5.29
C GLU A 73 4.82 -6.72 -4.81
N TYR A 74 4.35 -5.63 -5.45
CA TYR A 74 4.69 -4.27 -5.05
C TYR A 74 4.14 -3.88 -3.67
N LEU A 75 2.92 -4.33 -3.34
CA LEU A 75 2.28 -4.02 -2.06
C LEU A 75 2.93 -4.80 -0.91
N GLY A 76 3.10 -6.11 -1.09
CA GLY A 76 3.80 -7.02 -0.20
C GLY A 76 3.57 -6.79 1.31
N GLU A 77 4.63 -7.01 2.09
CA GLU A 77 4.62 -6.88 3.55
C GLU A 77 4.20 -5.47 4.02
N THR A 78 4.58 -4.42 3.28
CA THR A 78 4.33 -3.03 3.71
C THR A 78 2.84 -2.70 3.82
N PHE A 79 2.02 -3.33 2.97
CA PHE A 79 0.57 -3.14 3.01
C PHE A 79 -0.10 -3.99 4.08
N GLU A 80 0.44 -5.17 4.39
CA GLU A 80 -0.02 -5.99 5.53
C GLU A 80 0.19 -5.23 6.83
N VAL A 81 1.37 -4.63 7.03
CA VAL A 81 1.66 -3.76 8.17
C VAL A 81 0.69 -2.59 8.25
N ALA A 82 0.39 -1.96 7.10
CA ALA A 82 -0.56 -0.86 7.05
C ALA A 82 -1.98 -1.29 7.47
N ALA A 83 -2.42 -2.47 7.04
CA ALA A 83 -3.70 -3.05 7.42
C ALA A 83 -3.75 -3.38 8.92
N ASP A 84 -2.71 -4.03 9.46
CA ASP A 84 -2.59 -4.35 10.89
C ASP A 84 -2.69 -3.08 11.77
N LEU A 85 -2.07 -1.98 11.32
CA LEU A 85 -2.12 -0.70 12.01
C LEU A 85 -3.52 -0.06 12.02
N LEU A 86 -4.38 -0.38 11.04
CA LEU A 86 -5.76 0.12 11.00
C LEU A 86 -6.69 -0.63 11.95
N ASP A 87 -6.32 -1.84 12.38
CA ASP A 87 -7.06 -2.61 13.38
C ASP A 87 -6.81 -2.12 14.82
N VAL A 88 -5.83 -1.22 15.02
CA VAL A 88 -5.54 -0.61 16.31
C VAL A 88 -6.68 0.35 16.70
N PRO A 89 -7.23 0.26 17.93
CA PRO A 89 -8.22 1.21 18.42
C PRO A 89 -7.73 2.66 18.28
N THR A 90 -8.59 3.53 17.76
CA THR A 90 -8.20 4.90 17.36
C THR A 90 -7.47 5.68 18.45
N ASP A 91 -7.96 5.64 19.70
CA ASP A 91 -7.33 6.37 20.80
C ASP A 91 -5.92 5.83 21.10
N GLU A 92 -5.76 4.50 21.15
CA GLU A 92 -4.48 3.82 21.35
C GLU A 92 -3.49 4.12 20.22
N TYR A 93 -3.99 4.13 18.97
CA TYR A 93 -3.19 4.45 17.79
C TYR A 93 -2.60 5.86 17.85
N TRP A 94 -3.44 6.86 18.15
CA TRP A 94 -3.01 8.26 18.18
C TRP A 94 -2.02 8.56 19.30
N GLU A 95 -2.23 7.99 20.49
CA GLU A 95 -1.29 8.12 21.60
C GLU A 95 0.08 7.55 21.21
N ALA A 96 0.12 6.32 20.70
CA ALA A 96 1.36 5.68 20.28
C ALA A 96 2.06 6.45 19.15
N LEU A 97 1.32 6.90 18.13
CA LEU A 97 1.89 7.65 17.00
C LEU A 97 2.58 8.95 17.44
N ILE A 98 1.94 9.71 18.33
CA ILE A 98 2.49 10.97 18.85
C ILE A 98 3.77 10.70 19.64
N ASP A 99 3.74 9.72 20.55
CA ASP A 99 4.90 9.35 21.36
C ASP A 99 6.08 8.92 20.49
N SER A 100 5.81 8.08 19.48
CA SER A 100 6.81 7.62 18.54
C SER A 100 7.42 8.75 17.73
N PHE A 101 6.63 9.73 17.28
CA PHE A 101 7.15 10.86 16.52
C PHE A 101 7.99 11.80 17.38
N ILE A 102 7.62 12.00 18.65
CA ILE A 102 8.43 12.76 19.61
C ILE A 102 9.78 12.06 19.82
N LEU A 103 9.77 10.76 20.14
CA LEU A 103 10.98 9.96 20.36
C LEU A 103 11.90 9.93 19.12
N MET A 104 11.33 9.77 17.93
CA MET A 104 12.10 9.75 16.68
C MET A 104 12.71 11.12 16.35
N LYS A 105 11.99 12.21 16.64
CA LYS A 105 12.51 13.56 16.49
C LYS A 105 13.66 13.83 17.44
N GLU A 106 13.55 13.42 18.71
CA GLU A 106 14.58 13.59 19.72
C GLU A 106 15.83 12.75 19.46
N SER A 107 15.67 11.54 18.94
CA SER A 107 16.78 10.67 18.53
C SER A 107 17.44 11.05 17.20
N GLY A 108 16.85 11.98 16.45
CA GLY A 108 17.31 12.39 15.11
C GLY A 108 17.04 11.34 14.02
N ASN A 109 16.27 10.30 14.32
CA ASN A 109 15.97 9.19 13.40
C ASN A 109 14.66 9.44 12.64
N LEU A 110 14.71 10.36 11.66
CA LEU A 110 13.54 10.71 10.83
C LEU A 110 13.23 9.67 9.74
N GLU A 111 14.10 8.69 9.51
CA GLU A 111 13.93 7.70 8.45
C GLU A 111 12.67 6.86 8.64
N LEU A 112 12.43 6.38 9.86
CA LEU A 112 11.25 5.58 10.18
C LEU A 112 9.94 6.38 10.08
N VAL A 113 9.97 7.67 10.42
CA VAL A 113 8.82 8.57 10.23
C VAL A 113 8.52 8.74 8.73
N LEU A 114 9.55 8.92 7.90
CA LEU A 114 9.37 9.04 6.45
C LEU A 114 8.82 7.74 5.85
N LYS A 115 9.29 6.58 6.32
CA LYS A 115 8.77 5.27 5.92
C LYS A 115 7.31 5.08 6.29
N TYR A 116 6.93 5.44 7.52
CA TYR A 116 5.53 5.46 7.95
C TYR A 116 4.66 6.33 7.03
N LEU A 117 5.08 7.58 6.75
CA LEU A 117 4.33 8.51 5.89
C LEU A 117 4.21 8.01 4.45
N LYS A 118 5.14 7.17 3.99
CA LYS A 118 5.10 6.53 2.68
C LYS A 118 4.40 5.18 2.67
N THR A 119 3.91 4.69 3.82
CA THR A 119 3.35 3.32 3.92
C THR A 119 4.37 2.28 3.42
N ASP A 120 5.64 2.48 3.78
CA ASP A 120 6.79 1.72 3.31
C ASP A 120 7.61 1.24 4.52
N MET A 121 6.95 0.46 5.38
CA MET A 121 7.55 -0.11 6.58
C MET A 121 7.44 -1.62 6.55
N THR A 122 8.58 -2.28 6.79
CA THR A 122 8.58 -3.70 7.15
C THR A 122 7.99 -3.90 8.55
N ARG A 123 7.60 -5.13 8.90
CA ARG A 123 7.05 -5.44 10.24
C ARG A 123 8.06 -5.13 11.35
N GLU A 124 9.35 -5.40 11.11
CA GLU A 124 10.43 -5.08 12.05
C GLU A 124 10.62 -3.57 12.24
N GLU A 125 10.38 -2.77 11.22
CA GLU A 125 10.43 -1.31 11.32
C GLU A 125 9.20 -0.76 12.03
N ALA A 126 8.02 -1.33 11.75
CA ALA A 126 6.79 -0.98 12.43
C ALA A 126 6.88 -1.26 13.93
N LYS A 127 7.46 -2.38 14.35
CA LYS A 127 7.70 -2.68 15.78
C LYS A 127 8.65 -1.71 16.47
N LYS A 128 9.67 -1.21 15.75
CA LYS A 128 10.55 -0.17 16.28
C LYS A 128 9.82 1.15 16.46
N LEU A 129 8.91 1.47 15.54
CA LEU A 129 8.11 2.67 15.62
C LEU A 129 6.99 2.53 16.67
N PHE A 130 6.37 1.36 16.81
CA PHE A 130 5.24 1.11 17.71
C PHE A 130 5.50 -0.11 18.60
N PRO A 131 6.42 -0.01 19.57
CA PRO A 131 6.79 -1.15 20.42
C PRO A 131 5.61 -1.64 21.29
N SER A 132 4.64 -0.77 21.60
CA SER A 132 3.43 -1.14 22.35
C SER A 132 2.47 -2.06 21.58
N PHE A 133 2.65 -2.21 20.27
CA PHE A 133 1.78 -3.03 19.41
C PHE A 133 2.31 -4.45 19.18
N GLU A 134 3.57 -4.72 19.55
CA GLU A 134 4.19 -6.03 19.36
C GLU A 134 3.43 -7.14 20.10
N GLY A 135 3.05 -8.20 19.39
CA GLY A 135 2.31 -9.33 19.94
C GLY A 135 0.83 -9.07 20.18
N ARG A 136 0.32 -7.90 19.76
CA ARG A 136 -1.11 -7.55 19.78
C ARG A 136 -1.64 -7.27 18.38
N TYR A 137 -0.92 -6.43 17.64
CA TYR A 137 -1.27 -6.01 16.28
C TYR A 137 -0.12 -6.24 15.28
N LEU A 138 1.14 -6.11 15.74
CA LEU A 138 2.36 -6.24 14.91
C LEU A 138 3.21 -7.47 15.25
#